data_AF-A0A166TRS9-F1
#
_entry.id   AF-A0A166TRS9-F1
#
_cell.length_a   1.000
_cell.length_b   1.000
_cell.length_c   1.000
_cell.angle_alpha   90.00
_cell.angle_beta   90.00
_cell.angle_gamma   90.00
#
_symmetry.space_group_name_H-M   'P 1'
#
loop_
_entity.id
_entity.type
_entity.pdbx_description
1 polymer ?
#
loop_
_entity_poly.entity_id
_entity_poly.type
_entity_poly.pdbx_seq_one_letter_code
_entity_poly.pdbx_strand_id
1 'polypeptide(L)'
;MVGHALLAFGVAALVARRFWSTERALAFGVVAGVFATVPDVDMTYAVIGLVQSGFGGVWRMTAEFWGSAHLVHRAVTHSLVVAAIAGPAFVLATGDRWRKLLSAGLLAGLVWIAFANSGFLGAGVMSVFVVVGTVAALVADSRTDLGPRELVLAAVFGLMSHPFGDVFTGAPPQFFYPFDVTLLHSRVAILSDPTLNLLAIFGLEVVLAWFAVSVYFHLSGGRVREQFREHIHPRAALGVGYALAALVIPAPTLSVSYQFVFSVLAVGAVGVGPQLHPERPFRPVRNPRAWLCTGMAAVTLAAVAYAAVYQFA
;
A
#
# COMPACT_ATOMS: atom_id res chain seq x y z
N MET A 1 1.86 3.78 2.49
CA MET A 1 0.91 2.92 3.24
C MET A 1 0.45 1.82 2.29
N VAL A 2 -0.03 0.66 2.73
CA VAL A 2 -0.50 -0.41 1.80
C VAL A 2 -2.01 -0.66 1.91
N GLY A 3 -2.65 -0.12 2.96
CA GLY A 3 -4.07 -0.31 3.25
C GLY A 3 -4.98 0.18 2.14
N HIS A 4 -4.64 1.25 1.42
CA HIS A 4 -5.42 1.74 0.28
C HIS A 4 -5.54 0.68 -0.83
N ALA A 5 -4.48 -0.09 -1.10
CA ALA A 5 -4.50 -1.14 -2.11
C ALA A 5 -5.29 -2.36 -1.67
N LEU A 6 -5.21 -2.71 -0.38
CA LEU A 6 -5.99 -3.78 0.24
C LEU A 6 -7.48 -3.43 0.29
N LEU A 7 -7.80 -2.17 0.58
CA LEU A 7 -9.16 -1.64 0.52
C LEU A 7 -9.69 -1.66 -0.92
N ALA A 8 -8.90 -1.17 -1.88
CA ALA A 8 -9.27 -1.18 -3.28
C ALA A 8 -9.56 -2.61 -3.77
N PHE A 9 -8.67 -3.56 -3.45
CA PHE A 9 -8.89 -4.98 -3.71
C PHE A 9 -10.22 -5.47 -3.12
N GLY A 10 -10.43 -5.27 -1.82
CA GLY A 10 -11.56 -5.83 -1.11
C GLY A 10 -12.90 -5.26 -1.58
N VAL A 11 -12.99 -3.93 -1.74
CA VAL A 11 -14.21 -3.27 -2.22
C VAL A 11 -14.51 -3.66 -3.66
N ALA A 12 -13.51 -3.59 -4.55
CA ALA A 12 -13.68 -3.94 -5.95
C ALA A 12 -14.12 -5.39 -6.13
N ALA A 13 -13.50 -6.34 -5.42
CA ALA A 13 -13.86 -7.75 -5.48
C ALA A 13 -15.28 -8.02 -4.96
N LEU A 14 -15.67 -7.42 -3.83
CA LEU A 14 -17.02 -7.58 -3.27
C LEU A 14 -18.10 -7.04 -4.21
N VAL A 15 -17.88 -5.86 -4.79
CA VAL A 15 -18.82 -5.26 -5.74
C VAL A 15 -18.90 -6.10 -7.02
N ALA A 16 -17.75 -6.47 -7.58
CA ALA A 16 -17.66 -7.28 -8.79
C ALA A 16 -18.33 -8.66 -8.64
N ARG A 17 -18.29 -9.25 -7.44
CA ARG A 17 -18.92 -10.55 -7.16
C ARG A 17 -20.43 -10.57 -7.42
N ARG A 18 -21.10 -9.41 -7.38
CA ARG A 18 -22.54 -9.31 -7.70
C ARG A 18 -22.85 -9.57 -9.17
N PHE A 19 -21.86 -9.42 -10.05
CA PHE A 19 -22.05 -9.47 -11.50
C PHE A 19 -21.27 -10.61 -12.15
N TRP A 20 -20.20 -11.08 -11.52
CA TRP A 20 -19.27 -12.06 -12.10
C TRP A 20 -19.01 -13.27 -11.20
N SER A 21 -18.37 -14.29 -11.77
CA SER A 21 -17.85 -15.44 -11.01
C SER A 21 -16.84 -14.99 -9.95
N THR A 22 -16.62 -15.84 -8.95
CA THR A 22 -15.65 -15.57 -7.87
C THR A 22 -14.26 -15.27 -8.43
N GLU A 23 -13.79 -16.08 -9.38
CA GLU A 23 -12.46 -15.97 -9.97
C GLU A 23 -12.28 -14.61 -10.68
N ARG A 24 -13.26 -14.23 -11.49
CA ARG A 24 -13.26 -12.96 -12.23
C ARG A 24 -13.39 -11.75 -11.30
N ALA A 25 -14.20 -11.85 -10.25
CA ALA A 25 -14.33 -10.81 -9.23
C ALA A 25 -13.03 -10.61 -8.43
N LEU A 26 -12.36 -11.70 -8.05
CA LEU A 26 -11.05 -11.65 -7.41
C LEU A 26 -9.98 -11.07 -8.35
N ALA A 27 -9.98 -11.45 -9.63
CA ALA A 27 -9.07 -10.88 -10.62
C ALA A 27 -9.27 -9.36 -10.76
N PHE A 28 -10.52 -8.90 -10.86
CA PHE A 28 -10.84 -7.47 -10.88
C PHE A 28 -10.35 -6.74 -9.62
N GLY A 29 -10.57 -7.34 -8.45
CA GLY A 29 -10.03 -6.82 -7.19
C GLY A 29 -8.51 -6.72 -7.18
N VAL A 30 -7.81 -7.77 -7.65
CA VAL A 30 -6.34 -7.77 -7.72
C VAL A 30 -5.85 -6.65 -8.64
N VAL A 31 -6.45 -6.50 -9.82
CA VAL A 31 -6.08 -5.44 -10.77
C VAL A 31 -6.32 -4.06 -10.17
N ALA A 32 -7.47 -3.82 -9.52
CA ALA A 32 -7.74 -2.57 -8.81
C ALA A 32 -6.73 -2.30 -7.69
N GLY A 33 -6.39 -3.31 -6.89
CA GLY A 33 -5.38 -3.22 -5.84
C GLY A 33 -4.00 -2.90 -6.40
N VAL A 34 -3.59 -3.53 -7.51
CA VAL A 34 -2.32 -3.24 -8.19
C VAL A 34 -2.29 -1.79 -8.67
N PHE A 35 -3.33 -1.30 -9.34
CA PHE A 35 -3.39 0.10 -9.76
C PHE A 35 -3.37 1.08 -8.59
N ALA A 36 -3.94 0.70 -7.45
CA ALA A 36 -3.86 1.51 -6.25
C ALA A 36 -2.43 1.62 -5.70
N THR A 37 -1.54 0.65 -5.95
CA THR A 37 -0.10 0.73 -5.58
C THR A 37 0.77 1.45 -6.61
N VAL A 38 0.26 1.72 -7.82
CA VAL A 38 1.08 2.36 -8.89
C VAL A 38 1.64 3.71 -8.45
N PRO A 39 0.91 4.59 -7.73
CA PRO A 39 1.48 5.84 -7.24
C PRO A 39 2.65 5.67 -6.25
N ASP A 40 2.70 4.58 -5.47
CA ASP A 40 3.79 4.30 -4.49
C ASP A 40 5.16 4.09 -5.16
N VAL A 41 5.21 3.92 -6.49
CA VAL A 41 6.48 3.84 -7.24
C VAL A 41 7.26 5.13 -7.14
N ASP A 42 6.62 6.24 -6.74
CA ASP A 42 7.34 7.45 -6.41
C ASP A 42 8.45 7.16 -5.39
N MET A 43 8.24 6.30 -4.38
CA MET A 43 9.29 5.88 -3.43
C MET A 43 10.56 5.30 -4.08
N THR A 44 10.55 4.92 -5.37
CA THR A 44 11.79 4.56 -6.10
C THR A 44 12.77 5.73 -6.28
N TYR A 45 12.34 6.99 -6.16
CA TYR A 45 13.29 8.11 -6.06
C TYR A 45 14.21 7.97 -4.86
N ALA A 46 13.84 7.21 -3.83
CA ALA A 46 14.73 6.90 -2.73
C ALA A 46 16.04 6.27 -3.22
N VAL A 47 15.98 5.44 -4.26
CA VAL A 47 17.14 4.83 -4.91
C VAL A 47 17.90 5.87 -5.74
N ILE A 48 17.21 6.83 -6.36
CA ILE A 48 17.83 7.91 -7.14
C ILE A 48 18.53 8.93 -6.23
N GLY A 49 17.89 9.34 -5.13
CA GLY A 49 18.46 10.22 -4.11
C GLY A 49 19.67 9.60 -3.42
N LEU A 50 19.64 8.28 -3.18
CA LEU A 50 20.78 7.47 -2.69
C LEU A 50 21.99 7.54 -3.63
N VAL A 51 21.74 7.46 -4.94
CA VAL A 51 22.78 7.54 -5.97
C VAL A 51 23.33 8.97 -6.06
N GLN A 52 22.51 9.99 -5.84
CA GLN A 52 22.92 11.40 -5.85
C GLN A 52 23.64 11.85 -4.58
N SER A 53 23.33 11.31 -3.40
CA SER A 53 23.94 11.68 -2.11
C SER A 53 25.38 11.19 -1.92
N GLY A 54 25.83 10.24 -2.76
CA GLY A 54 27.11 9.54 -2.57
C GLY A 54 27.13 8.68 -1.29
N PHE A 55 28.22 7.96 -1.03
CA PHE A 55 28.37 7.04 0.12
C PHE A 55 28.69 7.77 1.44
N GLY A 56 27.89 8.77 1.81
CA GLY A 56 28.01 9.55 3.04
C GLY A 56 27.49 8.84 4.30
N GLY A 57 27.73 7.55 4.48
CA GLY A 57 27.31 6.76 5.65
C GLY A 57 25.79 6.51 5.75
N VAL A 58 25.40 5.31 6.19
CA VAL A 58 24.00 4.80 6.19
C VAL A 58 23.01 5.77 6.88
N TRP A 59 23.41 6.43 7.96
CA TRP A 59 22.52 7.30 8.74
C TRP A 59 22.26 8.67 8.12
N ARG A 60 23.27 9.31 7.51
CA ARG A 60 23.09 10.62 6.83
C ARG A 60 22.31 10.44 5.53
N MET A 61 22.62 9.36 4.84
CA MET A 61 21.90 8.85 3.68
C MET A 61 20.43 8.58 4.02
N THR A 62 20.13 7.99 5.18
CA THR A 62 18.74 7.79 5.67
C THR A 62 18.05 9.12 6.00
N ALA A 63 18.75 10.10 6.58
CA ALA A 63 18.18 11.41 6.89
C ALA A 63 17.89 12.25 5.62
N GLU A 64 18.81 12.26 4.65
CA GLU A 64 18.62 12.89 3.34
C GLU A 64 17.53 12.17 2.51
N PHE A 65 17.45 10.84 2.61
CA PHE A 65 16.37 9.99 2.07
C PHE A 65 14.99 10.44 2.54
N TRP A 66 14.81 10.67 3.85
CA TRP A 66 13.51 11.05 4.42
C TRP A 66 13.22 12.55 4.29
N GLY A 67 14.25 13.41 4.31
CA GLY A 67 14.11 14.86 4.10
C GLY A 67 13.65 15.21 2.67
N SER A 68 14.16 14.49 1.67
CA SER A 68 13.76 14.64 0.26
C SER A 68 12.32 14.16 0.00
N ALA A 69 11.91 13.11 0.73
CA ALA A 69 10.57 12.52 0.63
C ALA A 69 9.42 13.50 0.96
N HIS A 70 9.72 14.60 1.66
CA HIS A 70 8.71 15.57 2.09
C HIS A 70 8.42 16.72 1.09
N LEU A 71 9.32 17.03 0.14
CA LEU A 71 9.27 18.33 -0.56
C LEU A 71 8.69 18.30 -1.99
N VAL A 72 8.70 17.18 -2.72
CA VAL A 72 8.29 17.19 -4.16
C VAL A 72 7.34 16.05 -4.55
N HIS A 73 7.13 15.04 -3.70
CA HIS A 73 6.74 13.72 -4.20
C HIS A 73 5.25 13.35 -4.08
N ARG A 74 4.53 13.87 -3.09
CA ARG A 74 3.12 13.52 -2.84
C ARG A 74 2.10 14.36 -3.61
N ALA A 75 2.57 15.25 -4.47
CA ALA A 75 1.71 16.13 -5.27
C ALA A 75 1.29 15.47 -6.60
N VAL A 76 2.26 14.91 -7.32
CA VAL A 76 2.11 14.58 -8.74
C VAL A 76 1.33 13.27 -8.96
N THR A 77 1.67 12.22 -8.22
CA THR A 77 1.10 10.86 -8.38
C THR A 77 -0.18 10.65 -7.56
N HIS A 78 -0.45 11.49 -6.57
CA HIS A 78 -1.61 11.41 -5.67
C HIS A 78 -2.74 12.37 -6.06
N SER A 79 -2.85 12.69 -7.36
CA SER A 79 -3.87 13.57 -7.91
C SER A 79 -5.04 12.79 -8.50
N LEU A 80 -6.26 13.21 -8.17
CA LEU A 80 -7.49 12.67 -8.76
C LEU A 80 -7.62 13.05 -10.24
N VAL A 81 -7.07 14.20 -10.64
CA VAL A 81 -7.04 14.65 -12.04
C VAL A 81 -6.10 13.74 -12.84
N VAL A 82 -4.91 13.46 -12.30
CA VAL A 82 -3.96 12.53 -12.92
C VAL A 82 -4.57 11.13 -12.98
N ALA A 83 -5.19 10.64 -11.91
CA ALA A 83 -5.85 9.33 -11.89
C ALA A 83 -6.94 9.18 -12.97
N ALA A 84 -7.77 10.22 -13.16
CA ALA A 84 -8.85 10.23 -14.15
C ALA A 84 -8.33 10.15 -15.60
N ILE A 85 -7.15 10.71 -15.88
CA ILE A 85 -6.53 10.70 -17.21
C ILE A 85 -5.66 9.45 -17.41
N ALA A 86 -4.82 9.13 -16.42
CA ALA A 86 -3.85 8.05 -16.49
C ALA A 86 -4.52 6.68 -16.54
N GLY A 87 -5.57 6.44 -15.75
CA GLY A 87 -6.28 5.16 -15.73
C GLY A 87 -6.74 4.70 -17.12
N PRO A 88 -7.54 5.52 -17.85
CA PRO A 88 -7.90 5.22 -19.23
C PRO A 88 -6.70 5.16 -20.18
N ALA A 89 -5.73 6.07 -20.03
CA ALA A 89 -4.56 6.12 -20.89
C ALA A 89 -3.70 4.84 -20.79
N PHE A 90 -3.58 4.25 -19.60
CA PHE A 90 -2.87 2.97 -19.43
C PHE A 90 -3.56 1.83 -20.19
N VAL A 91 -4.90 1.76 -20.14
CA VAL A 91 -5.65 0.71 -20.83
C VAL A 91 -5.66 0.93 -22.35
N LEU A 92 -5.68 2.19 -22.81
CA LEU A 92 -5.54 2.50 -24.24
C LEU A 92 -4.22 1.97 -24.83
N ALA A 93 -3.16 1.80 -24.01
CA ALA A 93 -1.89 1.23 -24.44
C ALA A 93 -2.00 -0.25 -24.85
N THR A 94 -3.03 -0.98 -24.40
CA THR A 94 -3.23 -2.39 -24.74
C THR A 94 -3.96 -2.59 -26.08
N GLY A 95 -4.51 -1.51 -26.66
CA GLY A 95 -5.34 -1.57 -27.86
C GLY A 95 -4.61 -1.55 -29.21
N ASP A 96 -5.38 -1.18 -30.25
CA ASP A 96 -4.87 -0.98 -31.61
C ASP A 96 -3.89 0.20 -31.72
N ARG A 97 -3.33 0.40 -32.92
CA ARG A 97 -2.34 1.45 -33.20
C ARG A 97 -2.83 2.85 -32.83
N TRP A 98 -4.10 3.18 -33.08
CA TRP A 98 -4.64 4.51 -32.81
C TRP A 98 -4.84 4.74 -31.31
N ARG A 99 -5.32 3.73 -30.58
CA ARG A 99 -5.42 3.77 -29.12
C ARG A 99 -4.05 3.92 -28.46
N LYS A 100 -3.04 3.21 -28.98
CA LYS A 100 -1.65 3.33 -28.51
C LYS A 100 -1.08 4.73 -28.73
N LEU A 101 -1.34 5.35 -29.89
CA LEU A 101 -0.92 6.73 -30.15
C LEU A 101 -1.62 7.72 -29.22
N LEU A 102 -2.92 7.55 -28.97
CA LEU A 102 -3.66 8.38 -28.03
C LEU A 102 -3.14 8.22 -26.59
N SER A 103 -2.89 6.99 -26.15
CA SER A 103 -2.25 6.70 -24.87
C SER A 103 -0.90 7.40 -24.75
N ALA A 104 -0.02 7.23 -25.74
CA ALA A 104 1.29 7.88 -25.75
C ALA A 104 1.17 9.41 -25.65
N GLY A 105 0.24 10.03 -26.38
CA GLY A 105 -0.01 11.47 -26.31
C GLY A 105 -0.48 11.92 -24.92
N LEU A 106 -1.44 11.23 -24.33
CA LEU A 106 -1.97 11.54 -22.99
C LEU A 106 -0.90 11.39 -21.91
N LEU A 107 -0.16 10.28 -21.92
CA LEU A 107 0.86 9.97 -20.93
C LEU A 107 2.07 10.91 -21.07
N ALA A 108 2.50 11.22 -22.29
CA ALA A 108 3.54 12.23 -22.54
C ALA A 108 3.08 13.62 -22.09
N GLY A 109 1.80 13.97 -22.30
CA GLY A 109 1.20 15.20 -21.79
C GLY A 109 1.26 15.30 -20.27
N LEU A 110 0.97 14.21 -19.54
CA LEU A 110 1.10 14.17 -18.07
C LEU A 110 2.54 14.39 -17.62
N VAL A 111 3.53 13.75 -18.27
CA VAL A 111 4.96 13.96 -17.99
C VAL A 111 5.36 15.41 -18.26
N TRP A 112 4.90 16.00 -19.36
CA TRP A 112 5.16 17.39 -19.68
C TRP A 112 4.56 18.36 -18.66
N ILE A 113 3.32 18.13 -18.22
CA ILE A 113 2.67 18.92 -17.17
C ILE A 113 3.45 18.79 -15.85
N ALA A 114 3.91 17.59 -15.51
CA ALA A 114 4.77 17.34 -14.36
C ALA A 114 6.10 18.10 -14.44
N PHE A 115 6.72 18.12 -15.62
CA PHE A 115 7.90 18.92 -15.87
C PHE A 115 7.65 20.43 -15.70
N ALA A 116 6.57 20.93 -16.28
CA ALA A 116 6.25 22.37 -16.28
C ALA A 116 5.97 22.91 -14.87
N ASN A 117 5.35 22.12 -13.99
CA ASN A 117 4.96 22.56 -12.64
C ASN A 117 5.97 22.17 -11.55
N SER A 118 6.77 21.11 -11.77
CA SER A 118 7.63 20.52 -10.73
C SER A 118 9.05 20.17 -11.22
N GLY A 119 9.42 20.65 -12.42
CA GLY A 119 10.75 20.49 -13.00
C GLY A 119 11.12 19.04 -13.34
N PHE A 120 12.42 18.79 -13.47
CA PHE A 120 12.94 17.46 -13.83
C PHE A 120 12.55 16.36 -12.84
N LEU A 121 12.43 16.70 -11.55
CA LEU A 121 12.05 15.72 -10.52
C LEU A 121 10.60 15.26 -10.70
N GLY A 122 9.67 16.19 -10.92
CA GLY A 122 8.28 15.85 -11.24
C GLY A 122 8.15 15.04 -12.53
N ALA A 123 8.91 15.41 -13.56
CA ALA A 123 8.95 14.67 -14.82
C ALA A 123 9.47 13.23 -14.64
N GLY A 124 10.54 13.04 -13.86
CA GLY A 124 11.11 11.73 -13.57
C GLY A 124 10.14 10.82 -12.81
N VAL A 125 9.51 11.34 -11.75
CA VAL A 125 8.50 10.60 -10.97
C VAL A 125 7.31 10.23 -11.84
N MET A 126 6.77 11.18 -12.61
CA MET A 126 5.65 10.91 -13.52
C MET A 126 6.03 9.88 -14.59
N SER A 127 7.27 9.89 -15.08
CA SER A 127 7.74 8.90 -16.05
C SER A 127 7.75 7.48 -15.47
N VAL A 128 8.23 7.30 -14.23
CA VAL A 128 8.18 5.98 -13.55
C VAL A 128 6.74 5.55 -13.32
N PHE A 129 5.88 6.46 -12.84
CA PHE A 129 4.45 6.23 -12.70
C PHE A 129 3.80 5.76 -14.01
N VAL A 130 4.10 6.46 -15.12
CA VAL A 130 3.60 6.12 -16.44
C VAL A 130 4.05 4.72 -16.89
N VAL A 131 5.32 4.39 -16.70
CA VAL A 131 5.87 3.09 -17.07
C VAL A 131 5.21 1.97 -16.26
N VAL A 132 5.17 2.11 -14.93
CA VAL A 132 4.62 1.05 -14.06
C VAL A 132 3.11 0.88 -14.27
N GLY A 133 2.36 1.97 -14.41
CA GLY A 133 0.92 1.91 -14.72
C GLY A 133 0.63 1.25 -16.07
N THR A 134 1.44 1.54 -17.08
CA THR A 134 1.32 0.89 -18.40
C THR A 134 1.67 -0.60 -18.34
N VAL A 135 2.74 -0.97 -17.62
CA VAL A 135 3.10 -2.38 -17.39
C VAL A 135 2.00 -3.11 -16.65
N ALA A 136 1.41 -2.49 -15.61
CA ALA A 136 0.28 -3.07 -14.88
C ALA A 136 -0.92 -3.34 -15.81
N ALA A 137 -1.26 -2.41 -16.70
CA ALA A 137 -2.32 -2.59 -17.69
C ALA A 137 -2.03 -3.74 -18.68
N LEU A 138 -0.81 -3.78 -19.23
CA LEU A 138 -0.39 -4.84 -20.16
C LEU A 138 -0.37 -6.23 -19.51
N VAL A 139 0.07 -6.32 -18.26
CA VAL A 139 0.03 -7.56 -17.48
C VAL A 139 -1.41 -7.96 -17.19
N ALA A 140 -2.27 -7.03 -16.77
CA ALA A 140 -3.67 -7.33 -16.50
C ALA A 140 -4.40 -7.81 -17.77
N ASP A 141 -4.22 -7.14 -18.91
CA ASP A 141 -4.79 -7.50 -20.21
C ASP A 141 -4.32 -8.88 -20.69
N SER A 142 -3.07 -9.24 -20.44
CA SER A 142 -2.51 -10.55 -20.84
C SER A 142 -2.78 -11.70 -19.86
N ARG A 143 -3.11 -11.40 -18.59
CA ARG A 143 -3.25 -12.41 -17.52
C ARG A 143 -4.67 -12.59 -17.01
N THR A 144 -5.62 -11.78 -17.47
CA THR A 144 -7.02 -11.83 -17.03
C THR A 144 -7.97 -11.87 -18.23
N ASP A 145 -9.23 -12.20 -17.97
CA ASP A 145 -10.33 -12.18 -18.93
C ASP A 145 -11.14 -10.87 -18.88
N LEU A 146 -10.56 -9.84 -18.25
CA LEU A 146 -11.18 -8.52 -18.11
C LEU A 146 -11.16 -7.79 -19.45
N GLY A 147 -12.31 -7.29 -19.88
CA GLY A 147 -12.39 -6.45 -21.07
C GLY A 147 -11.81 -5.05 -20.84
N PRO A 148 -11.68 -4.24 -21.90
CA PRO A 148 -11.13 -2.88 -21.79
C PRO A 148 -11.91 -1.99 -20.84
N ARG A 149 -13.24 -2.14 -20.76
CA ARG A 149 -14.08 -1.32 -19.87
C ARG A 149 -13.81 -1.65 -18.41
N GLU A 150 -13.73 -2.94 -18.09
CA GLU A 150 -13.43 -3.44 -16.77
C GLU A 150 -12.02 -3.03 -16.34
N LEU A 151 -11.02 -3.11 -17.22
CA LEU A 151 -9.67 -2.64 -16.93
C LEU A 151 -9.65 -1.13 -16.64
N VAL A 152 -10.38 -0.30 -17.40
CA VAL A 152 -10.47 1.14 -17.13
C VAL A 152 -11.10 1.39 -15.76
N LEU A 153 -12.19 0.70 -15.44
CA LEU A 153 -12.85 0.83 -14.14
C LEU A 153 -11.94 0.43 -12.99
N ALA A 154 -11.23 -0.70 -13.11
CA ALA A 154 -10.27 -1.15 -12.10
C ALA A 154 -9.11 -0.16 -11.95
N ALA A 155 -8.56 0.35 -13.06
CA ALA A 155 -7.47 1.31 -13.06
C ALA A 155 -7.85 2.63 -12.41
N VAL A 156 -8.99 3.22 -12.83
CA VAL A 156 -9.48 4.49 -12.28
C VAL A 156 -9.84 4.31 -10.80
N PHE A 157 -10.54 3.25 -10.43
CA PHE A 157 -10.91 2.99 -9.03
C PHE A 157 -9.67 2.83 -8.15
N GLY A 158 -8.70 2.02 -8.59
CA GLY A 158 -7.42 1.83 -7.89
C GLY A 158 -6.69 3.16 -7.70
N LEU A 159 -6.40 3.88 -8.78
CA LEU A 159 -5.68 5.15 -8.75
C LEU A 159 -6.40 6.22 -7.92
N MET A 160 -7.73 6.33 -8.03
CA MET A 160 -8.51 7.32 -7.27
C MET A 160 -8.62 6.98 -5.79
N SER A 161 -8.54 5.71 -5.40
CA SER A 161 -8.56 5.32 -3.99
C SER A 161 -7.26 5.66 -3.25
N HIS A 162 -6.15 5.77 -3.98
CA HIS A 162 -4.82 5.91 -3.42
C HIS A 162 -4.63 7.17 -2.56
N PRO A 163 -4.97 8.40 -3.02
CA PRO A 163 -4.67 9.63 -2.26
C PRO A 163 -5.30 9.64 -0.86
N PHE A 164 -6.45 8.98 -0.69
CA PHE A 164 -7.17 8.95 0.57
C PHE A 164 -6.45 8.17 1.68
N GLY A 165 -5.59 7.20 1.34
CA GLY A 165 -4.76 6.54 2.34
C GLY A 165 -3.76 7.51 2.99
N ASP A 166 -3.26 8.45 2.20
CA ASP A 166 -2.15 9.32 2.58
C ASP A 166 -2.56 10.54 3.42
N VAL A 167 -3.86 10.80 3.59
CA VAL A 167 -4.38 11.91 4.41
C VAL A 167 -3.96 11.82 5.88
N PHE A 168 -3.67 10.62 6.36
CA PHE A 168 -3.29 10.37 7.75
C PHE A 168 -1.78 10.46 8.00
N THR A 169 -0.98 10.31 6.94
CA THR A 169 0.49 10.31 7.05
C THR A 169 1.08 11.62 6.55
N GLY A 170 2.40 11.77 6.65
CA GLY A 170 3.22 12.85 6.06
C GLY A 170 2.52 14.19 5.78
N ALA A 171 2.72 14.72 4.58
CA ALA A 171 2.02 15.90 4.07
C ALA A 171 0.76 15.48 3.28
N PRO A 172 -0.33 16.28 3.31
CA PRO A 172 -1.56 15.97 2.59
C PRO A 172 -1.35 15.84 1.07
N PRO A 173 -2.11 14.96 0.40
CA PRO A 173 -2.12 14.88 -1.07
C PRO A 173 -2.59 16.19 -1.72
N GLN A 174 -1.98 16.55 -2.86
CA GLN A 174 -2.53 17.58 -3.74
C GLN A 174 -3.57 16.97 -4.68
N PHE A 175 -4.79 16.75 -4.16
CA PHE A 175 -5.87 16.06 -4.86
C PHE A 175 -6.17 16.60 -6.27
N PHE A 176 -5.95 17.89 -6.52
CA PHE A 176 -6.28 18.56 -7.77
C PHE A 176 -5.05 19.01 -8.58
N TYR A 177 -3.84 18.55 -8.24
CA TYR A 177 -2.65 18.84 -9.05
C TYR A 177 -2.92 18.55 -10.54
N PRO A 178 -2.55 19.44 -11.48
CA PRO A 178 -1.66 20.60 -11.32
C PRO A 178 -2.36 21.91 -10.92
N PHE A 179 -3.65 21.88 -10.61
CA PHE A 179 -4.37 23.08 -10.18
C PHE A 179 -4.02 23.41 -8.73
N ASP A 180 -3.84 24.71 -8.45
CA ASP A 180 -3.55 25.21 -7.11
C ASP A 180 -4.84 25.27 -6.26
N VAL A 181 -5.39 24.09 -5.95
CA VAL A 181 -6.58 23.93 -5.12
C VAL A 181 -6.23 23.03 -3.94
N THR A 182 -6.18 23.63 -2.75
CA THR A 182 -5.87 22.92 -1.51
C THR A 182 -7.16 22.49 -0.80
N LEU A 183 -7.37 21.18 -0.69
CA LEU A 183 -8.50 20.61 0.07
C LEU A 183 -8.17 20.40 1.55
N LEU A 184 -6.93 20.00 1.85
CA LEU A 184 -6.43 19.75 3.19
C LEU A 184 -5.10 20.47 3.40
N HIS A 185 -5.06 21.37 4.37
CA HIS A 185 -3.84 22.13 4.71
C HIS A 185 -2.88 21.35 5.62
N SER A 186 -3.40 20.39 6.38
CA SER A 186 -2.64 19.55 7.29
C SER A 186 -3.16 18.12 7.25
N ARG A 187 -2.30 17.17 7.64
CA ARG A 187 -2.70 15.77 7.78
C ARG A 187 -3.81 15.63 8.81
N VAL A 188 -4.67 14.64 8.63
CA VAL A 188 -5.72 14.29 9.58
C VAL A 188 -5.11 13.50 10.74
N ALA A 189 -5.18 14.04 11.95
CA ALA A 189 -4.84 13.33 13.17
C ALA A 189 -6.10 12.68 13.77
N ILE A 190 -6.02 11.40 14.09
CA ILE A 190 -7.08 10.64 14.77
C ILE A 190 -7.05 10.94 16.27
N LEU A 191 -5.84 11.03 16.85
CA LEU A 191 -5.61 11.26 18.26
C LEU A 191 -4.59 12.40 18.45
N SER A 192 -4.70 13.12 19.58
CA SER A 192 -3.81 14.23 19.89
C SER A 192 -2.42 13.78 20.34
N ASP A 193 -2.33 12.63 21.03
CA ASP A 193 -1.05 12.04 21.41
C ASP A 193 -0.32 11.51 20.16
N PRO A 194 0.93 11.93 19.88
CA PRO A 194 1.64 11.55 18.67
C PRO A 194 1.86 10.04 18.50
N THR A 195 2.07 9.32 19.61
CA THR A 195 2.34 7.87 19.61
C THR A 195 1.04 7.11 19.40
N LEU A 196 -0.01 7.45 20.15
CA LEU A 196 -1.33 6.86 19.98
C LEU A 196 -1.89 7.15 18.59
N ASN A 197 -1.63 8.35 18.04
CA ASN A 197 -2.02 8.66 16.67
C ASN A 197 -1.30 7.77 15.65
N LEU A 198 0.01 7.56 15.79
CA LEU A 198 0.75 6.61 14.96
C LEU A 198 0.16 5.18 15.07
N LEU A 199 -0.11 4.73 16.30
CA LEU A 199 -0.69 3.41 16.56
C LEU A 199 -2.11 3.27 15.99
N ALA A 200 -2.93 4.32 16.05
CA ALA A 200 -4.27 4.34 15.46
C ALA A 200 -4.21 4.24 13.93
N ILE A 201 -3.30 4.99 13.31
CA ILE A 201 -3.07 4.94 11.85
C ILE A 201 -2.55 3.56 11.44
N PHE A 202 -1.60 2.99 12.19
CA PHE A 202 -1.11 1.63 11.96
C PHE A 202 -2.23 0.59 12.16
N GLY A 203 -3.05 0.76 13.18
CA GLY A 203 -4.22 -0.09 13.44
C GLY A 203 -5.21 -0.06 12.29
N LEU A 204 -5.45 1.11 11.69
CA LEU A 204 -6.28 1.23 10.49
C LEU A 204 -5.73 0.40 9.32
N GLU A 205 -4.42 0.46 9.05
CA GLU A 205 -3.77 -0.37 8.03
C GLU A 205 -3.95 -1.86 8.30
N VAL A 206 -3.79 -2.28 9.57
CA VAL A 206 -4.00 -3.68 9.98
C VAL A 206 -5.46 -4.10 9.79
N VAL A 207 -6.43 -3.23 10.11
CA VAL A 207 -7.86 -3.48 9.86
C VAL A 207 -8.14 -3.65 8.36
N LEU A 208 -7.58 -2.79 7.51
CA LEU A 208 -7.73 -2.88 6.06
C LEU A 208 -7.10 -4.17 5.49
N ALA A 209 -5.98 -4.61 6.06
CA ALA A 209 -5.38 -5.89 5.72
C ALA A 209 -6.27 -7.07 6.12
N TRP A 210 -6.82 -7.08 7.34
CA TRP A 210 -7.78 -8.10 7.76
C TRP A 210 -9.06 -8.08 6.93
N PHE A 211 -9.53 -6.90 6.51
CA PHE A 211 -10.64 -6.75 5.59
C PHE A 211 -10.36 -7.45 4.26
N ALA A 212 -9.21 -7.19 3.62
CA ALA A 212 -8.84 -7.85 2.36
C ALA A 212 -8.77 -9.39 2.50
N VAL A 213 -8.13 -9.91 3.55
CA VAL A 213 -8.08 -11.36 3.80
C VAL A 213 -9.48 -11.94 4.04
N SER A 214 -10.33 -11.23 4.78
CA SER A 214 -11.71 -11.63 5.02
C SER A 214 -12.53 -11.69 3.73
N VAL A 215 -12.37 -10.70 2.84
CA VAL A 215 -12.99 -10.70 1.51
C VAL A 215 -12.51 -11.91 0.69
N TYR A 216 -11.21 -12.16 0.66
CA TYR A 216 -10.66 -13.32 -0.05
C TYR A 216 -11.27 -14.64 0.45
N PHE A 217 -11.32 -14.86 1.76
CA PHE A 217 -11.92 -16.06 2.35
C PHE A 217 -13.42 -16.16 2.11
N HIS A 218 -14.14 -15.05 2.22
CA HIS A 218 -15.57 -14.99 1.95
C HIS A 218 -15.89 -15.40 0.51
N LEU A 219 -15.14 -14.86 -0.46
CA LEU A 219 -15.35 -15.15 -1.88
C LEU A 219 -14.90 -16.56 -2.26
N SER A 220 -13.91 -17.12 -1.57
CA SER A 220 -13.38 -18.47 -1.79
C SER A 220 -14.31 -19.60 -1.28
N GLY A 221 -15.50 -19.29 -0.78
CA GLY A 221 -16.55 -20.28 -0.47
C GLY A 221 -16.46 -20.93 0.91
N GLY A 222 -15.61 -20.44 1.81
CA GLY A 222 -15.49 -20.93 3.19
C GLY A 222 -16.17 -20.01 4.21
N ARG A 223 -16.55 -20.56 5.38
CA ARG A 223 -16.90 -19.71 6.53
C ARG A 223 -15.63 -19.00 7.00
N VAL A 224 -15.62 -17.67 6.90
CA VAL A 224 -14.47 -16.80 7.24
C VAL A 224 -13.88 -17.15 8.62
N ARG A 225 -14.73 -17.40 9.62
CA ARG A 225 -14.30 -17.79 10.97
C ARG A 225 -13.53 -19.11 11.00
N GLU A 226 -13.94 -20.09 10.20
CA GLU A 226 -13.28 -21.40 10.13
C GLU A 226 -11.94 -21.28 9.41
N GLN A 227 -11.92 -20.53 8.30
CA GLN A 227 -10.68 -20.22 7.60
C GLN A 227 -9.65 -19.56 8.52
N PHE A 228 -10.05 -18.58 9.34
CA PHE A 228 -9.12 -17.99 10.32
C PHE A 228 -8.64 -18.98 11.37
N ARG A 229 -9.51 -19.86 11.89
CA ARG A 229 -9.13 -20.88 12.87
C ARG A 229 -8.12 -21.88 12.30
N GLU A 230 -8.25 -22.23 11.02
CA GLU A 230 -7.35 -23.14 10.33
C GLU A 230 -6.00 -22.51 9.98
N HIS A 231 -5.96 -21.18 9.78
CA HIS A 231 -4.79 -20.47 9.25
C HIS A 231 -4.03 -19.63 10.29
N ILE A 232 -4.59 -19.35 11.47
CA ILE A 232 -3.91 -18.62 12.55
C ILE A 232 -3.35 -19.61 13.57
N HIS A 233 -2.03 -19.67 13.68
CA HIS A 233 -1.36 -20.56 14.63
C HIS A 233 -1.14 -19.88 16.00
N PRO A 234 -1.23 -20.61 17.14
CA PRO A 234 -1.04 -20.05 18.49
C PRO A 234 0.26 -19.27 18.71
N ARG A 235 1.30 -19.54 17.90
CA ARG A 235 2.58 -18.83 17.94
C ARG A 235 2.47 -17.34 17.65
N ALA A 236 1.37 -16.87 17.05
CA ALA A 236 1.08 -15.45 16.93
C ALA A 236 1.20 -14.73 18.29
N ALA A 237 0.94 -15.43 19.40
CA ALA A 237 1.13 -14.92 20.76
C ALA A 237 2.56 -14.43 21.06
N LEU A 238 3.58 -14.90 20.33
CA LEU A 238 4.96 -14.38 20.46
C LEU A 238 5.03 -12.88 20.15
N GLY A 239 4.09 -12.34 19.36
CA GLY A 239 4.01 -10.91 19.10
C GLY A 239 3.76 -10.07 20.34
N VAL A 240 3.13 -10.62 21.39
CA VAL A 240 2.93 -9.91 22.67
C VAL A 240 4.27 -9.48 23.29
N GLY A 241 5.36 -10.22 23.04
CA GLY A 241 6.70 -9.85 23.52
C GLY A 241 7.19 -8.48 23.03
N TYR A 242 6.63 -7.97 21.94
CA TYR A 242 6.93 -6.63 21.43
C TYR A 242 6.51 -5.50 22.40
N ALA A 243 5.65 -5.78 23.38
CA ALA A 243 5.29 -4.84 24.43
C ALA A 243 6.50 -4.34 25.24
N LEU A 244 7.56 -5.15 25.36
CA LEU A 244 8.80 -4.74 26.02
C LEU A 244 9.47 -3.55 25.33
N ALA A 245 9.26 -3.38 24.02
CA ALA A 245 9.78 -2.23 23.28
C ALA A 245 9.25 -0.91 23.83
N ALA A 246 8.01 -0.86 24.31
CA ALA A 246 7.42 0.35 24.90
C ALA A 246 8.14 0.81 26.18
N LEU A 247 8.89 -0.08 26.85
CA LEU A 247 9.61 0.21 28.09
C LEU A 247 11.06 0.67 27.86
N VAL A 248 11.66 0.30 26.72
CA VAL A 248 13.10 0.49 26.48
C VAL A 248 13.42 1.31 25.24
N ILE A 249 12.45 1.52 24.36
CA ILE A 249 12.59 2.32 23.13
C ILE A 249 11.79 3.61 23.30
N PRO A 250 12.35 4.78 22.92
CA PRO A 250 11.59 6.03 22.89
C PRO A 250 10.29 5.88 22.10
N ALA A 251 9.22 6.48 22.61
CA ALA A 251 7.90 6.38 22.01
C ALA A 251 7.92 6.90 20.56
N PRO A 252 7.50 6.08 19.57
CA PRO A 252 7.60 6.43 18.18
C PRO A 252 6.51 7.43 17.80
N THR A 253 6.84 8.33 16.88
CA THR A 253 5.87 9.27 16.29
C THR A 253 5.92 9.17 14.77
N LEU A 254 5.02 9.86 14.07
CA LEU A 254 4.98 9.84 12.60
C LEU A 254 6.31 10.25 11.94
N SER A 255 7.11 11.12 12.58
CA SER A 255 8.39 11.60 12.03
C SER A 255 9.48 10.51 11.96
N VAL A 256 9.38 9.48 12.80
CA VAL A 256 10.29 8.33 12.85
C VAL A 256 9.53 7.00 12.74
N SER A 257 8.37 7.05 12.08
CA SER A 257 7.44 5.92 11.97
C SER A 257 8.08 4.67 11.36
N TYR A 258 9.04 4.82 10.45
CA TYR A 258 9.75 3.71 9.82
C TYR A 258 10.45 2.79 10.84
N GLN A 259 10.97 3.32 11.96
CA GLN A 259 11.62 2.52 13.00
C GLN A 259 10.63 1.57 13.69
N PHE A 260 9.46 2.12 14.05
CA PHE A 260 8.36 1.34 14.60
C PHE A 260 7.81 0.34 13.58
N VAL A 261 7.50 0.79 12.36
CA VAL A 261 6.89 -0.06 11.32
C VAL A 261 7.82 -1.22 10.94
N PHE A 262 9.11 -0.99 10.72
CA PHE A 262 10.03 -2.10 10.39
C PHE A 262 10.20 -3.09 11.54
N SER A 263 10.31 -2.61 12.78
CA SER A 263 10.47 -3.49 13.94
C SER A 263 9.20 -4.30 14.24
N VAL A 264 8.01 -3.70 14.16
CA VAL A 264 6.75 -4.43 14.36
C VAL A 264 6.47 -5.40 13.20
N LEU A 265 6.80 -5.05 11.95
CA LEU A 265 6.66 -5.97 10.81
C LEU A 265 7.63 -7.15 10.90
N ALA A 266 8.83 -6.97 11.48
CA ALA A 266 9.76 -8.07 11.73
C ALA A 266 9.15 -9.13 12.65
N VAL A 267 8.26 -8.76 13.58
CA VAL A 267 7.48 -9.71 14.40
C VAL A 267 6.60 -10.61 13.52
N GLY A 268 6.12 -10.10 12.39
CA GLY A 268 5.35 -10.87 11.40
C GLY A 268 6.10 -12.09 10.85
N ALA A 269 7.44 -12.13 10.92
CA ALA A 269 8.25 -13.28 10.52
C ALA A 269 7.92 -14.56 11.32
N VAL A 270 7.31 -14.42 12.51
CA VAL A 270 6.72 -15.54 13.27
C VAL A 270 5.73 -16.34 12.41
N GLY A 271 5.08 -15.70 11.44
CA GLY A 271 4.21 -16.35 10.46
C GLY A 271 4.93 -17.38 9.59
N VAL A 272 6.21 -17.17 9.25
CA VAL A 272 7.01 -18.05 8.38
C VAL A 272 7.81 -19.09 9.18
N GLY A 273 8.07 -18.80 10.47
CA GLY A 273 8.88 -19.65 11.34
C GLY A 273 8.43 -21.12 11.41
N PRO A 274 9.28 -22.01 11.93
CA PRO A 274 8.92 -23.42 12.11
C PRO A 274 7.82 -23.62 13.17
N GLN A 275 7.08 -24.72 13.09
CA GLN A 275 6.16 -25.11 14.16
C GLN A 275 6.97 -25.58 15.37
N LEU A 276 6.88 -24.83 16.47
CA LEU A 276 7.40 -25.23 17.78
C LEU A 276 6.31 -26.03 18.48
N HIS A 277 6.18 -27.32 18.16
CA HIS A 277 5.27 -28.22 18.86
C HIS A 277 6.10 -29.15 19.77
N PRO A 278 5.75 -29.33 21.06
CA PRO A 278 6.54 -30.15 21.99
C PRO A 278 6.73 -31.61 21.53
N GLU A 279 5.81 -32.15 20.74
CA GLU A 279 5.77 -33.56 20.37
C GLU A 279 6.05 -33.85 18.89
N ARG A 280 6.39 -32.85 18.07
CA ARG A 280 6.62 -33.07 16.63
C ARG A 280 7.91 -32.39 16.15
N PRO A 281 8.68 -33.05 15.25
CA PRO A 281 9.87 -32.46 14.67
C PRO A 281 9.53 -31.15 13.95
N PHE A 282 10.48 -30.20 13.93
CA PHE A 282 10.40 -28.92 13.24
C PHE A 282 9.86 -29.11 11.82
N ARG A 283 8.54 -28.91 11.64
CA ARG A 283 7.92 -28.92 10.31
C ARG A 283 7.69 -27.47 9.88
N PRO A 284 8.28 -27.03 8.76
CA PRO A 284 7.88 -25.77 8.16
C PRO A 284 6.41 -25.89 7.74
N VAL A 285 5.56 -24.98 8.21
CA VAL A 285 4.23 -24.80 7.64
C VAL A 285 4.44 -24.53 6.15
N ARG A 286 3.78 -25.25 5.23
CA ARG A 286 3.95 -25.01 3.76
C ARG A 286 2.74 -24.29 3.14
N ASN A 287 1.92 -23.65 3.95
CA ASN A 287 0.72 -22.95 3.52
C ASN A 287 0.93 -21.43 3.62
N PRO A 288 1.12 -20.71 2.49
CA PRO A 288 1.31 -19.26 2.46
C PRO A 288 0.18 -18.47 3.14
N ARG A 289 -1.07 -18.97 3.07
CA ARG A 289 -2.21 -18.34 3.75
C ARG A 289 -2.04 -18.40 5.27
N ALA A 290 -1.54 -19.52 5.79
CA ALA A 290 -1.28 -19.68 7.21
C ALA A 290 -0.10 -18.81 7.66
N TRP A 291 0.93 -18.65 6.82
CA TRP A 291 2.02 -17.73 7.09
C TRP A 291 1.54 -16.30 7.21
N LEU A 292 0.77 -15.84 6.21
CA LEU A 292 0.21 -14.50 6.18
C LEU A 292 -0.69 -14.25 7.40
N CYS A 293 -1.68 -15.11 7.65
CA CYS A 293 -2.63 -14.93 8.75
C CYS A 293 -1.95 -14.96 10.12
N THR A 294 -0.98 -15.87 10.32
CA THR A 294 -0.24 -15.95 11.58
C THR A 294 0.67 -14.74 11.78
N GLY A 295 1.35 -14.27 10.72
CA GLY A 295 2.18 -13.07 10.77
C GLY A 295 1.36 -11.81 11.06
N MET A 296 0.23 -11.63 10.38
CA MET A 296 -0.71 -10.53 10.63
C MET A 296 -1.28 -10.57 12.06
N ALA A 297 -1.61 -11.76 12.58
CA ALA A 297 -2.06 -11.92 13.95
C ALA A 297 -0.95 -11.54 14.95
N ALA A 298 0.30 -11.94 14.70
CA ALA A 298 1.44 -11.56 15.54
C ALA A 298 1.65 -10.04 15.56
N VAL A 299 1.59 -9.38 14.39
CA VAL A 299 1.68 -7.92 14.26
C VAL A 299 0.53 -7.21 14.98
N THR A 300 -0.69 -7.74 14.86
CA THR A 300 -1.88 -7.21 15.55
C THR A 300 -1.69 -7.27 17.07
N LEU A 301 -1.27 -8.43 17.59
CA LEU A 301 -1.02 -8.62 19.01
C LEU A 301 0.13 -7.74 19.50
N ALA A 302 1.19 -7.58 18.70
CA ALA A 302 2.32 -6.70 19.00
C ALA A 302 1.88 -5.24 19.14
N ALA A 303 1.10 -4.71 18.20
CA ALA A 303 0.59 -3.34 18.26
C ALA A 303 -0.35 -3.11 19.44
N VAL A 304 -1.26 -4.04 19.71
CA VAL A 304 -2.19 -3.95 20.86
C VAL A 304 -1.43 -4.01 22.19
N ALA A 305 -0.47 -4.93 22.33
CA ALA A 305 0.30 -5.07 23.57
C ALA A 305 1.23 -3.87 23.80
N TYR A 306 1.85 -3.34 22.74
CA TYR A 306 2.61 -2.09 22.79
C TYR A 306 1.72 -0.92 23.25
N ALA A 307 0.54 -0.76 22.64
CA ALA A 307 -0.40 0.32 22.97
C ALA A 307 -0.87 0.24 24.43
N ALA A 308 -1.13 -0.97 24.93
CA ALA A 308 -1.52 -1.19 26.32
C ALA A 308 -0.39 -0.77 27.28
N VAL A 309 0.83 -1.27 27.08
CA VAL A 309 1.96 -0.89 27.94
C VAL A 309 2.22 0.62 27.89
N TYR A 310 2.19 1.22 26.70
CA TYR A 310 2.40 2.66 26.54
C TYR A 310 1.37 3.52 27.31
N GLN A 311 0.14 3.05 27.49
CA GLN A 311 -0.89 3.78 28.25
C GLN A 311 -0.80 3.59 29.76
N PHE A 312 -0.21 2.50 30.23
CA PHE A 312 -0.26 2.09 31.65
C PHE A 312 1.09 2.08 32.36
N ALA A 313 2.20 2.23 31.64
CA ALA A 313 3.56 2.35 32.18
C ALA A 313 3.98 3.83 32.25
#